data_AF-A0A1F7R5N4-F1
#
_entry.id   AF-A0A1F7R5N4-F1
#
_cell.length_a   1.000
_cell.length_b   1.000
_cell.length_c   1.000
_cell.angle_alpha   90.00
_cell.angle_beta   90.00
_cell.angle_gamma   90.00
#
_symmetry.space_group_name_H-M   'P 1'
#
loop_
_entity.id
_entity.type
_entity.pdbx_description
1 polymer ?
#
loop_
_entity_poly.entity_id
_entity_poly.type
_entity_poly.pdbx_seq_one_letter_code
_entity_poly.pdbx_strand_id
1 'polypeptide(L)'
;MSPEIKKTGGKLDFDKETVTGILDKMGRDDRYTTKSLSTLSFDRLYTQLTNTEAGVIKQLLSLDPKELGFLGPFVSMDEPPKDLVPIDGQKFVRNGKESIIANRYLPDEVLRAFLKMQVAIKDDIGSRLMVESGYRSPAQQAIVFLTYLEKFKFDIKYVASGVALPGYSQHGDPVHTAMDVINQDGIPTDEEPHLFADTKEYKWLTENAMRFDFHMSYPKGNEFGVKYEPWHWQYRG
;
A
#
# COMPACT_ATOMS: atom_id res chain seq x y z
N MET A 1 17.94 -19.23 10.45
CA MET A 1 19.03 -19.24 9.46
C MET A 1 18.47 -18.63 8.19
N SER A 2 18.79 -17.37 7.91
CA SER A 2 18.30 -16.68 6.72
C SER A 2 19.06 -17.21 5.49
N PRO A 3 18.38 -17.57 4.38
CA PRO A 3 19.07 -18.03 3.19
C PRO A 3 19.79 -16.86 2.53
N GLU A 4 21.10 -16.97 2.33
CA GLU A 4 21.86 -16.05 1.47
C GLU A 4 21.39 -16.22 0.02
N ILE A 5 20.69 -15.21 -0.51
CA ILE A 5 20.32 -15.16 -1.92
C ILE A 5 21.45 -14.45 -2.68
N LYS A 6 22.11 -15.17 -3.58
CA LYS A 6 23.15 -14.63 -4.47
C LYS A 6 22.56 -13.52 -5.35
N LYS A 7 23.11 -12.31 -5.24
CA LYS A 7 22.84 -11.19 -6.15
C LYS A 7 23.30 -11.55 -7.57
N THR A 8 22.37 -11.74 -8.50
CA THR A 8 22.67 -11.90 -9.93
C THR A 8 22.56 -10.54 -10.61
N GLY A 9 23.70 -9.95 -11.01
CA GLY A 9 23.79 -8.70 -11.79
C GLY A 9 23.35 -8.83 -13.27
N GLY A 10 22.36 -9.68 -13.55
CA GLY A 10 21.69 -9.74 -14.85
C GLY A 10 20.62 -8.66 -14.92
N LYS A 11 20.35 -8.13 -16.11
CA LYS A 11 19.20 -7.27 -16.36
C LYS A 11 17.95 -7.98 -15.84
N LEU A 12 17.31 -7.43 -14.81
CA LEU A 12 16.08 -7.98 -14.25
C LEU A 12 15.02 -7.98 -15.34
N ASP A 13 14.67 -9.18 -15.81
CA ASP A 13 13.63 -9.39 -16.80
C ASP A 13 12.63 -10.37 -16.18
N PHE A 14 11.50 -9.83 -15.74
CA PHE A 14 10.39 -10.66 -15.28
C PHE A 14 9.67 -11.19 -16.50
N ASP A 15 9.51 -12.51 -16.59
CA ASP A 15 8.70 -13.12 -17.64
C ASP A 15 7.26 -12.59 -17.55
N LYS A 16 6.83 -11.85 -18.58
CA LYS A 16 5.59 -11.08 -18.55
C LYS A 16 4.36 -11.98 -18.46
N GLU A 17 4.38 -13.10 -19.19
CA GLU A 17 3.28 -14.08 -19.17
C GLU A 17 3.15 -14.74 -17.80
N THR A 18 4.28 -15.07 -17.16
CA THR A 18 4.30 -15.60 -15.79
C THR A 18 3.75 -14.58 -14.79
N VAL A 19 4.12 -13.30 -14.91
CA VAL A 19 3.55 -12.23 -14.07
C VAL A 19 2.04 -12.11 -14.27
N THR A 20 1.57 -12.05 -15.51
CA THR A 20 0.14 -12.01 -15.82
C THR A 20 -0.60 -13.23 -15.24
N GLY A 21 -0.01 -14.43 -15.33
CA GLY A 21 -0.57 -15.66 -14.75
C GLY A 21 -0.72 -15.61 -13.23
N ILE A 22 0.25 -15.04 -12.51
CA ILE A 22 0.14 -14.77 -11.06
C ILE A 22 -1.04 -13.84 -10.79
N LEU A 23 -1.12 -12.73 -11.53
CA LEU A 23 -2.15 -11.71 -11.31
C LEU A 23 -3.56 -12.20 -11.64
N ASP A 24 -3.72 -13.05 -12.65
CA ASP A 24 -4.99 -13.70 -12.98
C ASP A 24 -5.50 -14.60 -11.85
N LYS A 25 -4.60 -15.30 -11.16
CA LYS A 25 -4.95 -16.17 -10.02
C LYS A 25 -5.30 -15.38 -8.77
N MET A 26 -4.54 -14.33 -8.50
CA MET A 26 -4.64 -13.57 -7.26
C MET A 26 -5.72 -12.47 -7.32
N GLY A 27 -6.00 -11.95 -8.51
CA GLY A 27 -6.77 -10.73 -8.71
C GLY A 27 -5.85 -9.51 -8.76
N ARG A 28 -6.06 -8.65 -9.77
CA ARG A 28 -5.20 -7.48 -10.05
C ARG A 28 -5.38 -6.32 -9.06
N ASP A 29 -6.61 -6.09 -8.60
CA ASP A 29 -6.97 -5.02 -7.67
C ASP A 29 -8.01 -5.55 -6.68
N ASP A 30 -7.71 -5.50 -5.39
CA ASP A 30 -8.61 -5.98 -4.34
C ASP A 30 -9.46 -4.86 -3.72
N ARG A 31 -9.20 -3.58 -4.06
CA ARG A 31 -9.84 -2.39 -3.46
C ARG A 31 -11.35 -2.40 -3.53
N TYR A 32 -11.91 -3.07 -4.54
CA TYR A 32 -13.33 -3.03 -4.86
C TYR A 32 -13.92 -4.44 -5.03
N THR A 33 -13.30 -5.43 -4.40
CA THR A 33 -13.71 -6.84 -4.47
C THR A 33 -14.11 -7.38 -3.09
N THR A 34 -14.80 -8.52 -3.04
CA THR A 34 -15.16 -9.16 -1.76
C THR A 34 -14.02 -9.94 -1.10
N LYS A 35 -12.89 -10.13 -1.80
CA LYS A 35 -11.77 -10.95 -1.34
C LYS A 35 -10.53 -10.07 -1.12
N SER A 36 -10.48 -9.44 0.05
CA SER A 36 -9.30 -8.67 0.47
C SER A 36 -8.07 -9.58 0.57
N LEU A 37 -6.93 -9.11 0.06
CA LEU A 37 -5.65 -9.79 0.17
C LEU A 37 -4.82 -9.25 1.36
N SER A 38 -5.36 -8.35 2.19
CA SER A 38 -4.70 -7.75 3.36
C SER A 38 -3.94 -8.73 4.25
N THR A 39 -4.45 -9.95 4.39
CA THR A 39 -3.91 -11.00 5.27
C THR A 39 -3.34 -12.19 4.50
N LEU A 40 -3.02 -12.04 3.21
CA LEU A 40 -2.36 -13.09 2.43
C LEU A 40 -0.99 -13.42 3.02
N SER A 41 -0.72 -14.67 3.36
CA SER A 41 0.64 -15.12 3.74
C SER A 41 1.40 -15.65 2.53
N PHE A 42 2.73 -15.75 2.63
CA PHE A 42 3.53 -16.39 1.58
C PHE A 42 3.20 -17.87 1.42
N ASP A 43 2.93 -18.59 2.51
CA ASP A 43 2.49 -19.99 2.46
C ASP A 43 1.21 -20.14 1.62
N ARG A 44 0.21 -19.27 1.88
CA ARG A 44 -1.04 -19.27 1.12
C ARG A 44 -0.85 -18.79 -0.32
N LEU A 45 0.09 -17.89 -0.58
CA LEU A 45 0.43 -17.49 -1.93
C LEU A 45 1.05 -18.66 -2.70
N TYR A 46 2.10 -19.29 -2.16
CA TYR A 46 2.84 -20.35 -2.85
C TYR A 46 2.02 -21.60 -3.13
N THR A 47 1.01 -21.92 -2.33
CA THR A 47 0.08 -23.03 -2.63
C THR A 47 -0.75 -22.82 -3.90
N GLN A 48 -0.86 -21.58 -4.39
CA GLN A 48 -1.61 -21.24 -5.62
C GLN A 48 -0.69 -21.08 -6.84
N LEU A 49 0.64 -21.09 -6.65
CA LEU A 49 1.62 -20.84 -7.69
C LEU A 49 2.27 -22.13 -8.20
N THR A 50 2.55 -22.16 -9.49
CA THR A 50 3.49 -23.11 -10.09
C THR A 50 4.91 -22.81 -9.63
N ASN A 51 5.85 -23.75 -9.85
CA ASN A 51 7.26 -23.52 -9.53
C ASN A 51 7.85 -22.32 -10.27
N THR A 52 7.45 -22.09 -11.52
CA THR A 52 7.90 -20.95 -12.34
C THR A 52 7.41 -19.62 -11.75
N GLU A 53 6.13 -19.54 -11.41
CA GLU A 53 5.54 -18.34 -10.78
C GLU A 53 6.10 -18.06 -9.38
N ALA A 54 6.33 -19.11 -8.59
CA ALA A 54 7.01 -18.98 -7.31
C ALA A 54 8.45 -18.44 -7.48
N GLY A 55 9.10 -18.75 -8.60
CA GLY A 55 10.40 -18.19 -9.00
C GLY A 55 10.36 -16.67 -9.18
N VAL A 56 9.31 -16.13 -9.79
CA VAL A 56 9.10 -14.68 -9.94
C VAL A 56 8.98 -13.99 -8.58
N ILE A 57 8.21 -14.55 -7.65
CA ILE A 57 8.11 -14.00 -6.28
C ILE A 57 9.48 -14.03 -5.59
N LYS A 58 10.23 -15.13 -5.69
CA LYS A 58 11.58 -15.24 -5.10
C LYS A 58 12.56 -14.23 -5.71
N GLN A 59 12.49 -14.00 -7.01
CA GLN A 59 13.28 -12.98 -7.69
C GLN A 59 12.93 -11.59 -7.18
N LEU A 60 11.64 -11.26 -7.04
CA LEU A 60 11.18 -9.98 -6.47
C LEU A 60 11.72 -9.77 -5.04
N LEU A 61 11.68 -10.81 -4.20
CA LEU A 61 12.20 -10.77 -2.83
C LEU A 61 13.73 -10.65 -2.73
N SER A 62 14.45 -11.00 -3.80
CA SER A 62 15.91 -10.89 -3.85
C SER A 62 16.42 -9.50 -4.24
N LEU A 63 15.52 -8.61 -4.64
CA LEU A 63 15.87 -7.28 -5.11
C LEU A 63 16.41 -6.39 -4.00
N ASP A 64 17.42 -5.60 -4.35
CA ASP A 64 17.88 -4.51 -3.50
C ASP A 64 17.12 -3.23 -3.85
N PRO A 65 16.25 -2.70 -2.96
CA PRO A 65 15.48 -1.48 -3.24
C PRO A 65 16.38 -0.29 -3.57
N LYS A 66 17.60 -0.23 -3.01
CA LYS A 66 18.52 0.88 -3.25
C LYS A 66 19.00 0.94 -4.70
N GLU A 67 19.16 -0.22 -5.34
CA GLU A 67 19.52 -0.32 -6.77
C GLU A 67 18.39 0.19 -7.69
N LEU A 68 17.15 0.25 -7.15
CA LEU A 68 15.98 0.80 -7.82
C LEU A 68 15.68 2.27 -7.47
N GLY A 69 16.46 2.87 -6.57
CA GLY A 69 16.28 4.26 -6.11
C GLY A 69 15.36 4.42 -4.91
N PHE A 70 14.90 3.33 -4.29
CA PHE A 70 14.14 3.36 -3.04
C PHE A 70 15.11 3.28 -1.85
N LEU A 71 15.10 4.31 -1.01
CA LEU A 71 16.03 4.49 0.11
C LEU A 71 15.36 4.35 1.49
N GLY A 72 14.06 4.06 1.53
CA GLY A 72 13.34 3.78 2.76
C GLY A 72 13.90 2.57 3.52
N PRO A 73 13.77 2.55 4.86
CA PRO A 73 14.26 1.44 5.67
C PRO A 73 13.46 0.16 5.44
N PHE A 74 14.06 -0.97 5.80
CA PHE A 74 13.30 -2.20 5.98
C PHE A 74 12.26 -2.01 7.09
N VAL A 75 11.04 -2.48 6.86
CA VAL A 75 9.90 -2.34 7.75
C VAL A 75 9.62 -3.67 8.45
N SER A 76 9.00 -4.63 7.76
CA SER A 76 8.68 -5.94 8.32
C SER A 76 8.40 -6.97 7.22
N MET A 77 8.75 -8.22 7.49
CA MET A 77 8.38 -9.41 6.72
C MET A 77 7.52 -10.38 7.55
N ASP A 78 6.98 -9.90 8.67
CA ASP A 78 6.20 -10.71 9.59
C ASP A 78 4.88 -11.17 8.97
N GLU A 79 4.35 -12.27 9.51
CA GLU A 79 3.02 -12.74 9.18
C GLU A 79 1.95 -11.74 9.64
N PRO A 80 0.78 -11.69 8.96
CA PRO A 80 -0.31 -10.80 9.32
C PRO A 80 -0.70 -10.91 10.81
N PRO A 81 -0.81 -9.79 11.53
CA PRO A 81 -1.31 -9.81 12.90
C PRO A 81 -2.70 -10.44 12.97
N LYS A 82 -2.95 -11.22 14.01
CA LYS A 82 -4.23 -11.94 14.18
C LYS A 82 -5.35 -11.05 14.68
N ASP A 83 -5.00 -9.91 15.24
CA ASP A 83 -5.85 -8.92 15.90
C ASP A 83 -6.13 -7.68 15.04
N LEU A 84 -5.89 -7.77 13.72
CA LEU A 84 -6.30 -6.76 12.77
C LEU A 84 -7.83 -6.56 12.81
N VAL A 85 -8.25 -5.31 12.94
CA VAL A 85 -9.65 -4.92 13.01
C VAL A 85 -10.13 -4.50 11.62
N PRO A 86 -11.26 -5.05 11.12
CA PRO A 86 -11.78 -4.67 9.82
C PRO A 86 -12.40 -3.26 9.83
N ILE A 87 -12.27 -2.58 8.69
CA ILE A 87 -12.99 -1.37 8.30
C ILE A 87 -13.79 -1.73 7.06
N ASP A 88 -15.10 -1.70 7.18
CA ASP A 88 -16.03 -2.08 6.11
C ASP A 88 -17.01 -0.95 5.78
N GLY A 89 -17.79 -1.16 4.72
CA GLY A 89 -18.88 -0.26 4.35
C GLY A 89 -18.47 1.17 4.00
N GLN A 90 -17.19 1.42 3.74
CA GLN A 90 -16.68 2.74 3.38
C GLN A 90 -17.18 3.11 1.98
N LYS A 91 -17.86 4.25 1.87
CA LYS A 91 -18.45 4.74 0.62
C LYS A 91 -17.82 6.05 0.18
N PHE A 92 -17.66 6.21 -1.13
CA PHE A 92 -17.34 7.48 -1.77
C PHE A 92 -18.12 7.60 -3.08
N VAL A 93 -18.23 8.83 -3.59
CA VAL A 93 -18.94 9.13 -4.83
C VAL A 93 -17.96 9.78 -5.80
N ARG A 94 -17.52 9.02 -6.81
CA ARG A 94 -16.64 9.56 -7.85
C ARG A 94 -17.47 9.83 -9.10
N ASN A 95 -17.44 11.06 -9.60
CA ASN A 95 -18.18 11.46 -10.81
C ASN A 95 -19.67 11.05 -10.78
N GLY A 96 -20.32 11.23 -9.63
CA GLY A 96 -21.74 10.88 -9.42
C GLY A 96 -22.03 9.38 -9.26
N LYS A 97 -21.01 8.52 -9.26
CA LYS A 97 -21.15 7.07 -9.04
C LYS A 97 -20.68 6.69 -7.65
N GLU A 98 -21.60 6.18 -6.83
CA GLU A 98 -21.26 5.58 -5.54
C GLU A 98 -20.41 4.31 -5.75
N SER A 99 -19.35 4.19 -4.95
CA SER A 99 -18.48 3.03 -4.88
C SER A 99 -18.24 2.66 -3.41
N ILE A 100 -18.05 1.37 -3.15
CA ILE A 100 -17.79 0.83 -1.82
C ILE A 100 -16.39 0.25 -1.81
N ILE A 101 -15.55 0.69 -0.86
CA ILE A 101 -14.22 0.11 -0.65
C ILE A 101 -14.40 -1.25 0.03
N ALA A 102 -13.69 -2.24 -0.48
CA ALA A 102 -13.56 -3.55 0.14
C ALA A 102 -13.04 -3.46 1.58
N ASN A 103 -13.22 -4.53 2.34
CA ASN A 103 -12.75 -4.58 3.72
C ASN A 103 -11.26 -4.26 3.81
N ARG A 104 -10.96 -3.19 4.54
CA ARG A 104 -9.60 -2.81 4.95
C ARG A 104 -9.38 -3.23 6.39
N TYR A 105 -8.12 -3.25 6.79
CA TYR A 105 -7.72 -3.73 8.09
C TYR A 105 -6.71 -2.76 8.68
N LEU A 106 -6.80 -2.50 9.97
CA LEU A 106 -5.80 -1.76 10.73
C LEU A 106 -5.56 -2.47 12.06
N PRO A 107 -4.37 -2.34 12.66
CA PRO A 107 -4.21 -2.64 14.07
C PRO A 107 -5.20 -1.82 14.93
N ASP A 108 -5.63 -2.39 16.04
CA ASP A 108 -6.63 -1.80 16.94
C ASP A 108 -6.24 -0.38 17.43
N GLU A 109 -4.97 -0.18 17.76
CA GLU A 109 -4.43 1.13 18.17
C GLU A 109 -4.49 2.18 17.05
N VAL A 110 -4.04 1.81 15.85
CA VAL A 110 -4.08 2.67 14.65
C VAL A 110 -5.53 3.03 14.30
N LEU A 111 -6.45 2.07 14.39
CA LEU A 111 -7.87 2.31 14.17
C LEU A 111 -8.44 3.29 15.19
N ARG A 112 -8.11 3.14 16.48
CA ARG A 112 -8.55 4.08 17.53
C ARG A 112 -8.05 5.50 17.28
N ALA A 113 -6.79 5.66 16.86
CA ALA A 113 -6.25 6.95 16.49
C ALA A 113 -6.99 7.54 15.26
N PHE A 114 -7.20 6.73 14.23
CA PHE A 114 -7.93 7.13 13.03
C PHE A 114 -9.37 7.57 13.34
N LEU A 115 -10.08 6.85 14.20
CA LEU A 115 -11.45 7.20 14.60
C LEU A 115 -11.52 8.55 15.34
N LYS A 116 -10.52 8.88 16.18
CA LYS A 116 -10.42 10.20 16.80
C LYS A 116 -10.19 11.30 15.74
N MET A 117 -9.30 11.04 14.79
CA MET A 117 -9.06 11.95 13.66
C MET A 117 -10.33 12.17 12.82
N GLN A 118 -11.11 11.11 12.58
CA GLN A 118 -12.37 11.16 11.85
C GLN A 118 -13.45 12.00 12.52
N VAL A 119 -13.52 11.99 13.86
CA VAL A 119 -14.42 12.89 14.61
C VAL A 119 -13.98 14.34 14.42
N ALA A 120 -12.69 14.63 14.59
CA ALA A 120 -12.17 15.99 14.50
C ALA A 120 -12.32 16.61 13.10
N ILE A 121 -11.98 15.89 12.03
CA ILE A 121 -12.12 16.42 10.66
C ILE A 121 -13.59 16.67 10.30
N LYS A 122 -14.50 15.85 10.83
CA LYS A 122 -15.93 16.04 10.65
C LYS A 122 -16.43 17.30 11.36
N ASP A 123 -16.01 17.52 12.59
CA ASP A 123 -16.41 18.69 13.38
C ASP A 123 -15.82 19.99 12.82
N ASP A 124 -14.56 19.95 12.36
CA ASP A 124 -13.84 21.15 11.91
C ASP A 124 -14.24 21.60 10.50
N ILE A 125 -14.41 20.67 9.56
CA ILE A 125 -14.61 21.02 8.12
C ILE A 125 -15.77 20.27 7.45
N GLY A 126 -16.56 19.52 8.22
CA GLY A 126 -17.71 18.77 7.72
C GLY A 126 -17.33 17.68 6.72
N SER A 127 -16.13 17.12 6.82
CA SER A 127 -15.63 16.10 5.89
C SER A 127 -15.37 14.75 6.57
N ARG A 128 -15.04 13.75 5.75
CA ARG A 128 -14.67 12.41 6.18
C ARG A 128 -13.63 11.83 5.22
N LEU A 129 -12.68 11.09 5.77
CA LEU A 129 -11.72 10.29 5.02
C LEU A 129 -12.18 8.83 4.96
N MET A 130 -11.84 8.15 3.87
CA MET A 130 -11.91 6.70 3.80
C MET A 130 -10.51 6.14 3.61
N VAL A 131 -10.27 4.98 4.20
CA VAL A 131 -9.04 4.21 4.06
C VAL A 131 -9.15 3.38 2.78
N GLU A 132 -8.49 3.80 1.71
CA GLU A 132 -8.41 3.02 0.46
C GLU A 132 -7.40 1.87 0.60
N SER A 133 -6.34 2.09 1.36
CA SER A 133 -5.37 1.05 1.75
C SER A 133 -4.99 1.17 3.23
N GLY A 134 -5.06 0.06 3.96
CA GLY A 134 -4.66 -0.03 5.37
C GLY A 134 -3.47 -0.98 5.53
N TYR A 135 -3.53 -1.88 6.51
CA TYR A 135 -2.56 -2.95 6.66
C TYR A 135 -2.48 -3.81 5.39
N ARG A 136 -1.24 -4.11 4.99
CA ARG A 136 -0.91 -4.89 3.80
C ARG A 136 0.21 -5.86 4.13
N SER A 137 -0.06 -7.17 4.03
CA SER A 137 0.96 -8.17 4.27
C SER A 137 2.10 -8.09 3.24
N PRO A 138 3.30 -8.59 3.56
CA PRO A 138 4.40 -8.69 2.60
C PRO A 138 4.04 -9.47 1.32
N ALA A 139 3.25 -10.54 1.44
CA ALA A 139 2.82 -11.32 0.28
C ALA A 139 1.83 -10.54 -0.59
N GLN A 140 0.91 -9.77 0.00
CA GLN A 140 0.07 -8.86 -0.78
C GLN A 140 0.89 -7.74 -1.42
N GLN A 141 1.90 -7.19 -0.72
CA GLN A 141 2.79 -6.19 -1.30
C GLN A 141 3.49 -6.72 -2.55
N ALA A 142 3.83 -8.02 -2.61
CA ALA A 142 4.35 -8.65 -3.82
C ALA A 142 3.34 -8.59 -4.98
N ILE A 143 2.07 -8.88 -4.72
CA ILE A 143 1.00 -8.80 -5.73
C ILE A 143 0.80 -7.35 -6.18
N VAL A 144 0.75 -6.39 -5.26
CA VAL A 144 0.61 -4.96 -5.58
C VAL A 144 1.78 -4.49 -6.46
N PHE A 145 3.02 -4.86 -6.13
CA PHE A 145 4.18 -4.51 -6.93
C PHE A 145 4.06 -5.09 -8.35
N LEU A 146 3.69 -6.37 -8.49
CA LEU A 146 3.51 -7.01 -9.79
C LEU A 146 2.36 -6.39 -10.61
N THR A 147 1.24 -6.02 -9.97
CA THR A 147 0.14 -5.29 -10.63
C THR A 147 0.64 -3.99 -11.23
N TYR A 148 1.39 -3.21 -10.46
CA TYR A 148 1.95 -1.94 -10.94
C TYR A 148 3.03 -2.16 -11.99
N LEU A 149 3.82 -3.24 -11.89
CA LEU A 149 4.78 -3.63 -12.91
C LEU A 149 4.09 -3.93 -14.26
N GLU A 150 2.99 -4.69 -14.26
CA GLU A 150 2.18 -4.92 -15.46
C GLU A 150 1.58 -3.60 -15.99
N LYS A 151 0.95 -2.80 -15.11
CA LYS A 151 0.32 -1.51 -15.44
C LYS A 151 1.30 -0.54 -16.11
N PHE A 152 2.53 -0.48 -15.61
CA PHE A 152 3.57 0.44 -16.08
C PHE A 152 4.59 -0.23 -17.02
N LYS A 153 4.14 -1.20 -17.82
CA LYS A 153 4.90 -1.80 -18.93
C LYS A 153 6.27 -2.35 -18.52
N PHE A 154 6.35 -2.88 -17.29
CA PHE A 154 7.53 -3.49 -16.69
C PHE A 154 8.70 -2.53 -16.46
N ASP A 155 8.44 -1.22 -16.30
CA ASP A 155 9.44 -0.27 -15.81
C ASP A 155 9.60 -0.38 -14.28
N ILE A 156 10.49 -1.28 -13.87
CA ILE A 156 10.72 -1.58 -12.45
C ILE A 156 11.19 -0.38 -11.63
N LYS A 157 12.00 0.52 -12.19
CA LYS A 157 12.49 1.70 -11.46
C LYS A 157 11.38 2.72 -11.29
N TYR A 158 10.58 2.94 -12.34
CA TYR A 158 9.40 3.79 -12.25
C TYR A 158 8.41 3.27 -11.20
N VAL A 159 8.17 1.95 -11.16
CA VAL A 159 7.29 1.34 -10.15
C VAL A 159 7.88 1.46 -8.75
N ALA A 160 9.16 1.12 -8.55
CA ALA A 160 9.81 1.20 -7.24
C ALA A 160 9.85 2.62 -6.65
N SER A 161 9.75 3.66 -7.48
CA SER A 161 9.65 5.06 -7.02
C SER A 161 8.29 5.43 -6.40
N GLY A 162 7.26 4.59 -6.48
CA GLY A 162 5.96 4.81 -5.82
C GLY A 162 5.33 3.54 -5.21
N VAL A 163 5.95 2.38 -5.39
CA VAL A 163 5.49 1.12 -4.81
C VAL A 163 6.69 0.40 -4.22
N ALA A 164 6.72 0.32 -2.89
CA ALA A 164 7.80 -0.35 -2.18
C ALA A 164 7.88 -1.85 -2.52
N LEU A 165 9.08 -2.41 -2.47
CA LEU A 165 9.25 -3.86 -2.50
C LEU A 165 8.65 -4.51 -1.24
N PRO A 166 8.30 -5.81 -1.27
CA PRO A 166 7.94 -6.55 -0.06
C PRO A 166 9.02 -6.39 1.02
N GLY A 167 8.60 -6.14 2.26
CA GLY A 167 9.52 -5.86 3.37
C GLY A 167 9.81 -4.38 3.62
N TYR A 168 9.53 -3.51 2.65
CA TYR A 168 9.86 -2.07 2.72
C TYR A 168 8.64 -1.15 2.70
N SER A 169 7.43 -1.72 2.65
CA SER A 169 6.18 -0.97 2.66
C SER A 169 5.75 -0.63 4.08
N GLN A 170 5.47 0.65 4.35
CA GLN A 170 4.96 1.09 5.66
C GLN A 170 3.55 0.56 5.98
N HIS A 171 2.79 0.11 4.97
CA HIS A 171 1.53 -0.61 5.22
C HIS A 171 1.74 -1.98 5.87
N GLY A 172 2.95 -2.54 5.74
CA GLY A 172 3.32 -3.83 6.33
C GLY A 172 3.82 -3.72 7.77
N ASP A 173 3.97 -2.51 8.32
CA ASP A 173 4.32 -2.33 9.73
C ASP A 173 3.11 -2.71 10.61
N PRO A 174 3.20 -3.72 11.49
CA PRO A 174 2.07 -4.12 12.32
C PRO A 174 1.83 -3.18 13.52
N VAL A 175 2.77 -2.29 13.84
CA VAL A 175 2.70 -1.36 14.96
C VAL A 175 2.43 0.06 14.46
N HIS A 176 3.21 0.50 13.47
CA HIS A 176 3.18 1.84 12.89
C HIS A 176 2.56 1.81 11.49
N THR A 177 1.44 1.10 11.33
CA THR A 177 0.80 0.88 10.02
C THR A 177 0.49 2.20 9.33
N ALA A 178 0.90 2.33 8.08
CA ALA A 178 0.46 3.42 7.22
C ALA A 178 -0.89 3.16 6.55
N MET A 179 -1.57 4.24 6.21
CA MET A 179 -2.82 4.23 5.48
C MET A 179 -2.81 5.21 4.32
N ASP A 180 -3.41 4.77 3.22
CA ASP A 180 -3.75 5.60 2.07
C ASP A 180 -5.20 6.06 2.22
N VAL A 181 -5.41 7.38 2.25
CA VAL A 181 -6.73 7.97 2.42
C VAL A 181 -7.26 8.63 1.16
N ILE A 182 -8.57 8.50 0.94
CA ILE A 182 -9.31 9.25 -0.07
C ILE A 182 -10.39 10.11 0.60
N ASN A 183 -10.81 11.19 -0.05
CA ASN A 183 -11.96 11.98 0.38
C ASN A 183 -13.29 11.42 -0.15
N GLN A 184 -14.42 12.04 0.23
CA GLN A 184 -15.78 11.62 -0.16
C GLN A 184 -16.03 11.60 -1.66
N ASP A 185 -15.23 12.32 -2.46
CA ASP A 185 -15.29 12.34 -3.92
C ASP A 185 -14.41 11.25 -4.57
N GLY A 186 -13.72 10.46 -3.74
CA GLY A 186 -12.78 9.44 -4.17
C GLY A 186 -11.48 10.00 -4.72
N ILE A 187 -10.99 11.12 -4.20
CA ILE A 187 -9.70 11.72 -4.54
C ILE A 187 -8.66 11.34 -3.47
N PRO A 188 -7.41 10.97 -3.81
CA PRO A 188 -6.84 10.94 -5.16
C PRO A 188 -7.25 9.72 -6.00
N THR A 189 -6.85 9.75 -7.27
CA THR A 189 -6.70 8.56 -8.11
C THR A 189 -5.22 8.26 -8.29
N ASP A 190 -4.87 7.01 -8.62
CA ASP A 190 -3.48 6.61 -8.90
C ASP A 190 -2.81 7.48 -10.00
N GLU A 191 -3.62 8.06 -10.89
CA GLU A 191 -3.17 8.83 -12.07
C GLU A 191 -3.01 10.32 -11.78
N GLU A 192 -3.78 10.84 -10.82
CA GLU A 192 -3.80 12.27 -10.48
C GLU A 192 -3.52 12.49 -8.98
N PRO A 193 -2.35 12.05 -8.50
CA PRO A 193 -1.95 12.13 -7.10
C PRO A 193 -1.99 13.56 -6.52
N HIS A 194 -1.73 14.55 -7.37
CA HIS A 194 -1.70 15.96 -7.03
C HIS A 194 -3.07 16.53 -6.66
N LEU A 195 -4.18 15.95 -7.16
CA LEU A 195 -5.52 16.47 -6.88
C LEU A 195 -5.87 16.40 -5.40
N PHE A 196 -5.35 15.41 -4.66
CA PHE A 196 -5.58 15.36 -3.21
C PHE A 196 -4.95 16.54 -2.50
N ALA A 197 -3.78 17.02 -2.96
CA ALA A 197 -3.08 18.15 -2.34
C ALA A 197 -3.87 19.47 -2.42
N ASP A 198 -4.80 19.59 -3.36
CA ASP A 198 -5.64 20.77 -3.54
C ASP A 198 -6.94 20.70 -2.70
N THR A 199 -7.18 19.60 -2.00
CA THR A 199 -8.39 19.39 -1.21
C THR A 199 -8.34 20.07 0.15
N LYS A 200 -9.52 20.38 0.70
CA LYS A 200 -9.65 20.87 2.09
C LYS A 200 -9.22 19.81 3.11
N GLU A 201 -9.40 18.52 2.79
CA GLU A 201 -9.00 17.40 3.63
C GLU A 201 -7.49 17.31 3.77
N TYR A 202 -6.75 17.42 2.66
CA TYR A 202 -5.29 17.45 2.69
C TYR A 202 -4.77 18.62 3.51
N LYS A 203 -5.30 19.83 3.27
CA LYS A 203 -4.91 21.00 4.06
C LYS A 203 -5.14 20.76 5.57
N TRP A 204 -6.31 20.25 5.94
CA TRP A 204 -6.62 19.94 7.32
C TRP A 204 -5.67 18.88 7.90
N LEU A 205 -5.37 17.81 7.16
CA LEU A 205 -4.43 16.77 7.58
C LEU A 205 -3.03 17.33 7.83
N THR A 206 -2.51 18.19 6.94
CA THR A 206 -1.17 18.79 7.12
C THR A 206 -1.05 19.64 8.39
N GLU A 207 -2.15 20.20 8.86
CA GLU A 207 -2.19 21.04 10.06
C GLU A 207 -2.51 20.23 11.34
N ASN A 208 -3.22 19.10 11.21
CA ASN A 208 -3.87 18.44 12.36
C ASN A 208 -3.52 16.95 12.55
N ALA A 209 -3.08 16.22 11.54
CA ALA A 209 -2.91 14.76 11.62
C ALA A 209 -1.96 14.32 12.74
N MET A 210 -0.91 15.12 13.00
CA MET A 210 0.05 14.88 14.08
C MET A 210 -0.58 14.86 15.48
N ARG A 211 -1.74 15.51 15.69
CA ARG A 211 -2.49 15.47 16.96
C ARG A 211 -3.07 14.08 17.27
N PHE A 212 -3.08 13.21 16.26
CA PHE A 212 -3.56 11.84 16.30
C PHE A 212 -2.44 10.87 15.90
N ASP A 213 -1.19 11.32 16.03
CA ASP A 213 0.04 10.55 15.78
C ASP A 213 0.20 10.07 14.32
N PHE A 214 -0.45 10.74 13.38
CA PHE A 214 -0.27 10.51 11.94
C PHE A 214 0.62 11.58 11.30
N HIS A 215 1.54 11.14 10.43
CA HIS A 215 2.36 12.03 9.62
C HIS A 215 2.39 11.59 8.16
N MET A 216 2.59 12.55 7.25
CA MET A 216 2.81 12.24 5.84
C MET A 216 4.26 11.75 5.67
N SER A 217 4.44 10.53 5.16
CA SER A 217 5.78 9.92 5.03
C SER A 217 6.54 10.42 3.81
N TYR A 218 5.82 10.78 2.74
CA TYR A 218 6.42 11.07 1.44
C TYR A 218 6.06 12.48 0.94
N PRO A 219 6.52 13.56 1.61
CA PRO A 219 6.50 14.90 1.03
C PRO A 219 7.37 14.98 -0.24
N LYS A 220 7.22 16.06 -1.01
CA LYS A 220 8.09 16.33 -2.18
C LYS A 220 9.56 16.35 -1.75
N GLY A 221 10.38 15.55 -2.41
CA GLY A 221 11.82 15.47 -2.14
C GLY A 221 12.18 14.77 -0.82
N ASN A 222 11.30 13.89 -0.30
CA ASN A 222 11.60 13.07 0.87
C ASN A 222 12.90 12.26 0.69
N GLU A 223 13.53 11.93 1.81
CA GLU A 223 14.82 11.24 1.86
C GLU A 223 14.77 9.77 1.37
N PHE A 224 13.56 9.21 1.22
CA PHE A 224 13.37 7.82 0.85
C PHE A 224 13.39 7.59 -0.67
N GLY A 225 13.49 8.66 -1.48
CA GLY A 225 13.46 8.55 -2.95
C GLY A 225 12.10 8.15 -3.51
N VAL A 226 11.04 8.23 -2.69
CA VAL A 226 9.66 7.94 -3.08
C VAL A 226 9.04 9.19 -3.70
N LYS A 227 8.16 9.01 -4.68
CA LYS A 227 7.35 10.08 -5.27
C LYS A 227 6.53 10.77 -4.18
N TYR A 228 6.02 11.96 -4.50
CA TYR A 228 5.14 12.69 -3.59
C TYR A 228 3.79 11.97 -3.46
N GLU A 229 3.41 11.59 -2.23
CA GLU A 229 2.19 10.85 -1.94
C GLU A 229 1.36 11.56 -0.84
N PRO A 230 0.60 12.61 -1.19
CA PRO A 230 -0.20 13.38 -0.23
C PRO A 230 -1.28 12.59 0.52
N TRP A 231 -1.63 11.38 0.03
CA TRP A 231 -2.61 10.50 0.66
C TRP A 231 -2.00 9.50 1.64
N HIS A 232 -0.68 9.35 1.69
CA HIS A 232 -0.01 8.32 2.50
C HIS A 232 0.36 8.86 3.88
N TRP A 233 -0.31 8.36 4.91
CA TRP A 233 -0.13 8.80 6.31
C TRP A 233 0.24 7.62 7.21
N GLN A 234 1.40 7.72 7.87
CA GLN A 234 1.89 6.70 8.78
C GLN A 234 1.59 7.06 10.24
N TYR A 235 1.09 6.08 11.00
CA TYR A 235 0.91 6.18 12.45
C TYR A 235 2.25 6.04 13.19
N ARG A 236 2.50 6.82 14.24
CA ARG A 236 3.76 6.75 15.03
C ARG A 236 3.60 6.42 16.51
N GLY A 237 2.39 6.51 17.05
CA GLY A 237 2.15 6.29 18.49
C GLY A 237 2.60 7.44 19.39
#